data_AF-A0A932CT69-F1
#
_entry.id   AF-A0A932CT69-F1
#
_cell.length_a   1.000
_cell.length_b   1.000
_cell.length_c   1.000
_cell.angle_alpha   90.00
_cell.angle_beta   90.00
_cell.angle_gamma   90.00
#
_symmetry.space_group_name_H-M   'P 1'
#
loop_
_entity.id
_entity.type
_entity.pdbx_description
1 polymer ?
#
loop_
_entity_poly.entity_id
_entity_poly.type
_entity_poly.pdbx_seq_one_letter_code
_entity_poly.pdbx_strand_id
1 'polypeptide(L)'
;MSTIVLIVEGDTERAAKDHLKRFLDSHSGERPKARLKPVALDGGLSERRVRGLAEGVLRDPSVSGVIALTDLYPKFASAEDALQTLRSWLPADTRCHAAVAKHDFEAWLLVGWEAIVRQARVGNRQPWGAHPEEIDGNNPPAHRLSALFQQGPHPRRYKKPIDGKKLFEQTDLAGAAEQCPELRRFLNCLLSCAGYPPLP
;
A
#
# COMPACT_ATOMS: atom_id res chain seq x y z
N MET A 1 1.25 -0.48 24.36
CA MET A 1 1.70 -0.80 22.99
C MET A 1 0.70 -0.15 22.04
N SER A 2 1.13 0.73 21.15
CA SER A 2 0.23 1.44 20.23
C SER A 2 -0.26 0.54 19.11
N THR A 3 -1.49 0.74 18.65
CA THR A 3 -2.09 0.01 17.52
C THR A 3 -2.43 0.97 16.39
N ILE A 4 -1.98 0.63 15.19
CA ILE A 4 -2.35 1.28 13.94
C ILE A 4 -3.32 0.36 13.21
N VAL A 5 -4.51 0.87 12.89
CA VAL A 5 -5.51 0.16 12.10
C VAL A 5 -5.41 0.63 10.65
N LEU A 6 -5.17 -0.29 9.74
CA LEU A 6 -5.06 -0.02 8.31
C LEU A 6 -6.30 -0.59 7.60
N ILE A 7 -7.23 0.29 7.20
CA ILE A 7 -8.45 -0.08 6.48
C ILE A 7 -8.12 -0.15 4.99
N VAL A 8 -8.33 -1.32 4.39
CA VAL A 8 -7.95 -1.61 2.99
C VAL A 8 -9.11 -2.28 2.25
N GLU A 9 -9.00 -2.37 0.93
CA GLU A 9 -10.07 -2.93 0.11
C GLU A 9 -10.07 -4.45 0.10
N GLY A 10 -8.88 -5.07 0.00
CA GLY A 10 -8.77 -6.50 -0.24
C GLY A 10 -7.54 -7.17 0.36
N ASP A 11 -7.30 -8.38 -0.16
CA ASP A 11 -6.32 -9.31 0.39
C ASP A 11 -4.88 -8.99 0.02
N THR A 12 -4.64 -8.22 -1.05
CA THR A 12 -3.28 -7.84 -1.47
C THR A 12 -2.62 -6.97 -0.40
N GLU A 13 -3.36 -6.02 0.15
CA GLU A 13 -2.92 -5.11 1.19
C GLU A 13 -2.84 -5.82 2.55
N ARG A 14 -3.68 -6.85 2.79
CA ARG A 14 -3.48 -7.78 3.91
C ARG A 14 -2.19 -8.58 3.75
N ALA A 15 -1.83 -8.98 2.54
CA ALA A 15 -0.61 -9.72 2.27
C ALA A 15 0.65 -8.86 2.47
N ALA A 16 0.55 -7.54 2.29
CA ALA A 16 1.62 -6.59 2.58
C ALA A 16 1.88 -6.37 4.08
N LYS A 17 0.98 -6.82 4.96
CA LYS A 17 1.05 -6.62 6.42
C LYS A 17 2.41 -6.93 7.02
N ASP A 18 2.93 -8.13 6.76
CA ASP A 18 4.15 -8.60 7.41
C ASP A 18 5.36 -7.77 6.94
N HIS A 19 5.34 -7.34 5.68
CA HIS A 19 6.39 -6.51 5.12
C HIS A 19 6.32 -5.06 5.63
N LEU A 20 5.12 -4.45 5.67
CA LEU A 20 4.90 -3.14 6.32
C LEU A 20 5.25 -3.18 7.82
N LYS A 21 4.96 -4.30 8.49
CA LYS A 21 5.31 -4.50 9.90
C LYS A 21 6.82 -4.60 10.10
N ARG A 22 7.53 -5.32 9.24
CA ARG A 22 9.00 -5.37 9.26
C ARG A 22 9.61 -3.99 9.05
N PHE A 23 9.10 -3.22 8.09
CA PHE A 23 9.49 -1.83 7.89
C PHE A 23 9.25 -0.99 9.15
N LEU A 24 8.06 -1.03 9.75
CA LEU A 24 7.79 -0.31 11.00
C LEU A 24 8.75 -0.73 12.13
N ASP A 25 9.00 -2.02 12.28
CA ASP A 25 9.88 -2.55 13.32
C ASP A 25 11.34 -2.17 13.10
N SER A 26 11.80 -2.05 11.86
CA SER A 26 13.18 -1.59 11.59
C SER A 26 13.38 -0.12 11.93
N HIS A 27 12.29 0.67 11.99
CA HIS A 27 12.32 2.10 12.30
C HIS A 27 11.98 2.41 13.77
N SER A 28 11.68 1.41 14.61
CA SER A 28 11.34 1.65 16.02
C SER A 28 12.54 2.15 16.82
N GLY A 29 13.77 1.75 16.45
CA GLY A 29 14.94 1.93 17.29
C GLY A 29 14.71 1.32 18.68
N GLU A 30 14.95 2.09 19.74
CA GLU A 30 14.68 1.70 21.13
C GLU A 30 13.21 1.87 21.56
N ARG A 31 12.35 2.44 20.71
CA ARG A 31 10.94 2.67 21.05
C ARG A 31 10.15 1.35 21.06
N PRO A 32 9.06 1.26 21.85
CA PRO A 32 8.16 0.11 21.80
C PRO A 32 7.61 -0.12 20.39
N LYS A 33 7.59 -1.38 19.95
CA LYS A 33 7.04 -1.78 18.65
C LYS A 33 5.54 -1.50 18.58
N ALA A 34 5.09 -0.83 17.52
CA ALA A 34 3.68 -0.63 17.24
C ALA A 34 3.05 -1.91 16.66
N ARG A 35 1.77 -2.12 16.93
CA ARG A 35 0.96 -3.18 16.31
C ARG A 35 0.35 -2.65 15.02
N LEU A 36 0.51 -3.37 13.92
CA LEU A 36 -0.18 -3.08 12.66
C LEU A 36 -1.33 -4.07 12.47
N LYS A 37 -2.56 -3.56 12.40
CA LYS A 37 -3.79 -4.35 12.22
C LYS A 37 -4.49 -3.94 10.92
N PRO A 38 -4.21 -4.63 9.79
CA PRO A 38 -4.97 -4.43 8.57
C PRO A 38 -6.38 -5.03 8.72
N VAL A 39 -7.37 -4.32 8.21
CA VAL A 39 -8.76 -4.74 8.16
C VAL A 39 -9.25 -4.51 6.73
N ALA A 40 -9.41 -5.59 5.96
CA ALA A 40 -10.02 -5.48 4.65
C ALA A 40 -11.53 -5.43 4.77
N LEU A 41 -12.16 -4.64 3.90
CA LEU A 41 -13.61 -4.57 3.82
C LEU A 41 -14.20 -5.52 2.77
N ASP A 42 -13.41 -6.25 1.96
CA ASP A 42 -13.91 -7.33 1.09
C ASP A 42 -15.14 -6.91 0.26
N GLY A 43 -14.90 -6.09 -0.77
CA GLY A 43 -15.94 -5.47 -1.60
C GLY A 43 -15.79 -3.96 -1.79
N GLY A 44 -14.64 -3.40 -1.41
CA GLY A 44 -14.31 -1.99 -1.58
C GLY A 44 -14.62 -1.13 -0.34
N LEU A 45 -14.02 0.06 -0.33
CA LEU A 45 -14.31 1.07 0.68
C LEU A 45 -15.63 1.77 0.37
N SER A 46 -16.43 2.01 1.40
CA SER A 46 -17.60 2.88 1.35
C SER A 46 -17.71 3.68 2.63
N GLU A 47 -18.32 4.87 2.55
CA GLU A 47 -18.43 5.79 3.69
C GLU A 47 -18.90 5.09 4.96
N ARG A 48 -20.07 4.44 4.89
CA ARG A 48 -20.70 3.80 6.06
C ARG A 48 -19.76 2.78 6.73
N ARG A 49 -19.02 2.01 5.94
CA ARG A 49 -18.16 0.94 6.46
C ARG A 49 -16.85 1.49 7.02
N VAL A 50 -16.24 2.44 6.31
CA VAL A 50 -15.01 3.11 6.76
C VAL A 50 -15.29 3.89 8.04
N ARG A 51 -16.34 4.73 8.06
CA ARG A 51 -16.75 5.51 9.23
C ARG A 51 -17.05 4.62 10.43
N GLY A 52 -17.93 3.63 10.26
CA GLY A 52 -18.34 2.74 11.35
C GLY A 52 -17.18 1.93 11.93
N LEU A 53 -16.25 1.45 11.08
CA LEU A 53 -15.06 0.76 11.55
C LEU A 53 -14.13 1.71 12.31
N ALA A 54 -13.86 2.90 11.78
CA ALA A 54 -13.02 3.90 12.41
C ALA A 54 -13.57 4.30 13.79
N GLU A 55 -14.85 4.69 13.87
CA GLU A 55 -15.51 5.03 15.15
C GLU A 55 -15.48 3.87 16.14
N GLY A 56 -15.62 2.63 15.67
CA GLY A 56 -15.55 1.43 16.50
C GLY A 56 -14.16 1.22 17.11
N VAL A 57 -13.10 1.31 16.29
CA VAL A 57 -11.73 1.08 16.77
C VAL A 57 -11.18 2.25 17.59
N LEU A 58 -11.61 3.47 17.33
CA LEU A 58 -11.15 4.67 18.05
C LEU A 58 -11.58 4.72 19.53
N ARG A 59 -12.56 3.88 19.92
CA ARG A 59 -12.95 3.67 21.33
C ARG A 59 -11.88 2.98 22.15
N ASP A 60 -10.97 2.25 21.50
CA ASP A 60 -9.81 1.65 22.16
C ASP A 60 -8.70 2.71 22.31
N PRO A 61 -8.32 3.10 23.53
CA PRO A 61 -7.31 4.11 23.77
C PRO A 61 -5.91 3.68 23.33
N SER A 62 -5.68 2.39 23.05
CA SER A 62 -4.42 1.89 22.49
C SER A 62 -4.27 2.19 21.00
N VAL A 63 -5.35 2.56 20.30
CA VAL A 63 -5.32 2.92 18.89
C VAL A 63 -4.73 4.32 18.72
N SER A 64 -3.54 4.37 18.12
CA SER A 64 -2.81 5.60 17.85
C SER A 64 -3.02 6.15 16.44
N GLY A 65 -3.57 5.34 15.53
CA GLY A 65 -3.86 5.77 14.17
C GLY A 65 -4.85 4.84 13.45
N VAL A 66 -5.70 5.43 12.62
CA VAL A 66 -6.58 4.75 11.68
C VAL A 66 -6.29 5.31 10.30
N ILE A 67 -5.82 4.47 9.39
CA ILE A 67 -5.45 4.86 8.03
C ILE A 67 -6.37 4.14 7.07
N ALA A 68 -7.14 4.89 6.28
CA ALA A 68 -7.86 4.34 5.13
C ALA A 68 -6.96 4.43 3.89
N LEU A 69 -6.67 3.30 3.26
CA LEU A 69 -5.86 3.19 2.05
C LEU A 69 -6.71 2.63 0.90
N THR A 70 -6.69 3.31 -0.24
CA THR A 70 -7.39 2.90 -1.47
C THR A 70 -6.46 2.97 -2.68
N ASP A 71 -6.78 2.21 -3.72
CA ASP A 71 -6.20 2.36 -5.04
C ASP A 71 -6.90 3.52 -5.78
N LEU A 72 -6.13 4.31 -6.54
CA LEU A 72 -6.69 5.39 -7.36
C LEU A 72 -7.59 4.84 -8.48
N TYR A 73 -7.07 3.87 -9.24
CA TYR A 73 -7.75 3.29 -10.39
C TYR A 73 -8.58 2.08 -9.95
N PRO A 74 -9.82 1.90 -10.47
CA PRO A 74 -10.51 2.71 -11.48
C PRO A 74 -11.47 3.78 -10.90
N LYS A 75 -11.37 4.10 -9.61
CA LYS A 75 -12.48 4.73 -8.86
C LYS A 75 -12.42 6.25 -8.80
N PHE A 76 -11.25 6.85 -8.89
CA PHE A 76 -11.02 8.27 -8.62
C PHE A 76 -10.35 8.96 -9.80
N ALA A 77 -10.66 10.23 -10.00
CA ALA A 77 -10.07 11.02 -11.08
C ALA A 77 -8.63 11.46 -10.79
N SER A 78 -8.29 11.63 -9.50
CA SER A 78 -6.96 12.07 -9.07
C SER A 78 -6.67 11.62 -7.63
N ALA A 79 -5.39 11.62 -7.25
CA ALA A 79 -4.98 11.31 -5.88
C ALA A 79 -5.62 12.28 -4.87
N GLU A 80 -5.80 13.54 -5.26
CA GLU A 80 -6.47 14.54 -4.43
C GLU A 80 -7.95 14.21 -4.20
N ASP A 81 -8.67 13.82 -5.26
CA ASP A 81 -10.07 13.37 -5.19
C ASP A 81 -10.24 12.15 -4.25
N ALA A 82 -9.36 11.15 -4.40
CA ALA A 82 -9.34 9.98 -3.51
C ALA A 82 -9.10 10.37 -2.04
N LEU A 83 -8.10 11.22 -1.77
CA LEU A 83 -7.77 11.67 -0.43
C LEU A 83 -8.91 12.50 0.20
N GLN A 84 -9.51 13.42 -0.55
CA GLN A 84 -10.64 14.22 -0.08
C GLN A 84 -11.86 13.33 0.23
N THR A 85 -12.16 12.38 -0.66
CA THR A 85 -13.26 11.42 -0.47
C THR A 85 -13.05 10.60 0.81
N LEU A 86 -11.89 9.97 0.98
CA LEU A 86 -11.59 9.17 2.18
C LEU A 86 -11.59 10.00 3.46
N ARG A 87 -11.07 11.24 3.43
CA ARG A 87 -11.13 12.16 4.57
C ARG A 87 -12.57 12.48 4.96
N SER A 88 -13.45 12.68 3.99
CA SER A 88 -14.87 12.95 4.27
C SER A 88 -15.57 11.75 4.92
N TRP A 89 -15.13 10.52 4.61
CA TRP A 89 -15.66 9.29 5.20
C TRP A 89 -15.15 9.00 6.61
N LEU A 90 -13.94 9.46 6.93
CA LEU A 90 -13.36 9.26 8.25
C LEU A 90 -14.02 10.20 9.28
N PRO A 91 -14.04 9.81 10.57
CA PRO A 91 -14.40 10.72 11.66
C PRO A 91 -13.43 11.90 11.74
N ALA A 92 -13.91 13.04 12.22
CA ALA A 92 -13.09 14.22 12.52
C ALA A 92 -12.26 13.99 13.80
N ASP A 93 -11.30 13.07 13.73
CA ASP A 93 -10.37 12.69 14.80
C ASP A 93 -8.94 12.84 14.26
N THR A 94 -8.03 13.38 15.07
CA THR A 94 -6.63 13.63 14.67
C THR A 94 -5.84 12.35 14.40
N ARG A 95 -6.35 11.20 14.86
CA ARG A 95 -5.79 9.86 14.60
C ARG A 95 -6.24 9.28 13.25
N CYS A 96 -7.16 9.93 12.55
CA CYS A 96 -7.67 9.46 11.26
C CYS A 96 -6.88 10.06 10.09
N HIS A 97 -6.44 9.20 9.18
CA HIS A 97 -5.66 9.59 8.01
C HIS A 97 -6.14 8.88 6.74
N ALA A 98 -6.03 9.57 5.62
CA ALA A 98 -6.28 9.01 4.29
C ALA A 98 -4.95 8.83 3.56
N ALA A 99 -4.82 7.72 2.84
CA ALA A 99 -3.71 7.40 1.96
C ALA A 99 -4.24 6.84 0.64
N VAL A 100 -3.45 6.97 -0.43
CA VAL A 100 -3.81 6.47 -1.76
C VAL A 100 -2.59 5.80 -2.40
N ALA A 101 -2.78 4.66 -3.03
CA ALA A 101 -1.82 4.09 -3.95
C ALA A 101 -2.11 4.66 -5.35
N LYS A 102 -1.17 5.43 -5.90
CA LYS A 102 -1.35 6.06 -7.21
C LYS A 102 -1.42 4.96 -8.28
N HIS A 103 -2.55 4.92 -8.97
CA HIS A 103 -3.02 3.85 -9.87
C HIS A 103 -3.43 2.57 -9.14
N ASP A 104 -2.46 1.74 -8.76
CA ASP A 104 -2.69 0.55 -7.94
C ASP A 104 -1.48 0.28 -7.04
N PHE A 105 -1.68 -0.56 -6.02
CA PHE A 105 -0.63 -1.01 -5.11
C PHE A 105 0.58 -1.64 -5.82
N GLU A 106 0.39 -2.19 -7.02
CA GLU A 106 1.45 -2.75 -7.86
C GLU A 106 2.41 -1.71 -8.43
N ALA A 107 2.06 -0.42 -8.46
CA ALA A 107 2.99 0.65 -8.84
C ALA A 107 4.26 0.61 -7.98
N TRP A 108 4.12 0.41 -6.67
CA TRP A 108 5.23 0.37 -5.72
C TRP A 108 6.17 -0.81 -5.93
N LEU A 109 5.67 -1.91 -6.51
CA LEU A 109 6.47 -3.08 -6.82
C LEU A 109 7.45 -2.86 -7.97
N LEU A 110 7.19 -1.89 -8.84
CA LEU A 110 8.01 -1.67 -10.04
C LEU A 110 9.44 -1.25 -9.71
N VAL A 111 9.68 -0.71 -8.51
CA VAL A 111 11.04 -0.46 -8.00
C VAL A 111 11.84 -1.76 -7.89
N GLY A 112 11.19 -2.88 -7.56
CA GLY A 112 11.77 -4.22 -7.51
C GLY A 112 11.81 -4.91 -8.88
N TRP A 113 12.15 -4.20 -9.95
CA TRP A 113 12.05 -4.69 -11.32
C TRP A 113 12.77 -6.02 -11.58
N GLU A 114 13.98 -6.19 -11.02
CA GLU A 114 14.73 -7.44 -11.16
C GLU A 114 14.00 -8.63 -10.54
N ALA A 115 13.32 -8.44 -9.41
CA ALA A 115 12.49 -9.47 -8.79
C ALA A 115 11.28 -9.80 -9.66
N ILE A 116 10.66 -8.79 -10.29
CA ILE A 116 9.55 -8.97 -11.24
C ILE A 116 9.99 -9.85 -12.42
N VAL A 117 11.09 -9.48 -13.10
CA VAL A 117 11.61 -10.20 -14.27
C VAL A 117 11.94 -11.65 -13.91
N ARG A 118 12.63 -11.86 -12.79
CA ARG A 118 12.98 -13.19 -12.27
C ARG A 118 11.74 -14.02 -11.95
N GLN A 119 10.73 -13.43 -11.32
CA GLN A 119 9.50 -14.14 -10.96
C GLN A 119 8.61 -14.46 -12.17
N ALA A 120 8.57 -13.56 -13.15
CA ALA A 120 7.90 -13.79 -14.44
C ALA A 120 8.65 -14.78 -15.34
N ARG A 121 9.92 -15.08 -15.02
CA ARG A 121 10.83 -15.93 -15.82
C ARG A 121 10.96 -15.44 -17.26
N VAL A 122 10.93 -14.14 -17.43
CA VAL A 122 11.23 -13.50 -18.72
C VAL A 122 12.71 -13.18 -18.76
N GLY A 123 13.30 -13.12 -19.96
CA GLY A 123 14.68 -12.66 -20.14
C GLY A 123 14.87 -11.22 -19.66
N ASN A 124 16.08 -10.67 -19.81
CA ASN A 124 16.35 -9.30 -19.42
C ASN A 124 15.37 -8.32 -20.11
N ARG A 125 14.68 -7.51 -19.31
CA ARG A 125 13.72 -6.50 -19.77
C ARG A 125 14.07 -5.18 -19.09
N GLN A 126 13.82 -4.08 -19.79
CA GLN A 126 13.96 -2.75 -19.20
C GLN A 126 12.75 -2.41 -18.31
N PRO A 127 12.95 -1.69 -17.20
CA PRO A 127 11.84 -1.15 -16.39
C PRO A 127 10.91 -0.28 -17.23
N TRP A 128 9.64 -0.20 -16.84
CA TRP A 128 8.60 0.55 -17.56
C TRP A 128 8.66 2.08 -17.39
N GLY A 129 9.69 2.59 -16.72
CA GLY A 129 9.91 4.03 -16.48
C GLY A 129 10.71 4.25 -15.20
N ALA A 130 11.17 5.49 -15.00
CA ALA A 130 11.88 5.91 -13.79
C ALA A 130 10.94 6.33 -12.65
N HIS A 131 9.66 6.57 -12.96
CA HIS A 131 8.65 7.02 -12.00
C HIS A 131 7.51 5.99 -11.93
N PRO A 132 7.61 4.99 -11.02
CA PRO A 132 6.62 3.91 -10.92
C PRO A 132 5.17 4.38 -10.80
N GLU A 133 4.95 5.43 -10.02
CA GLU A 133 3.62 6.02 -9.76
C GLU A 133 3.11 6.92 -10.90
N GLU A 134 3.84 7.07 -12.01
CA GLU A 134 3.37 7.79 -13.22
C GLU A 134 3.01 6.83 -14.36
N ILE A 135 3.16 5.53 -14.13
CA ILE A 135 2.92 4.50 -15.13
C ILE A 135 1.41 4.20 -15.20
N ASP A 136 0.67 5.09 -15.88
CA ASP A 136 -0.76 4.92 -16.16
C ASP A 136 -1.19 5.55 -17.48
N GLY A 137 -0.93 4.82 -18.57
CA GLY A 137 -1.34 5.22 -19.90
C GLY A 137 -2.60 4.52 -20.42
N ASN A 138 -3.57 4.14 -19.56
CA ASN A 138 -4.70 3.23 -19.84
C ASN A 138 -4.43 1.73 -19.60
N ASN A 139 -3.35 1.40 -18.89
CA ASN A 139 -3.00 0.02 -18.55
C ASN A 139 -2.29 -0.01 -17.19
N PRO A 140 -3.02 -0.24 -16.07
CA PRO A 140 -2.47 -0.14 -14.73
C PRO A 140 -1.36 -1.18 -14.50
N PRO A 141 -0.44 -0.95 -13.54
CA PRO A 141 0.68 -1.84 -13.29
C PRO A 141 0.30 -3.31 -13.11
N ALA A 142 -0.81 -3.64 -12.42
CA ALA A 142 -1.27 -5.02 -12.31
C ALA A 142 -1.57 -5.70 -13.65
N HIS A 143 -2.16 -4.96 -14.61
CA HIS A 143 -2.45 -5.50 -15.94
C HIS A 143 -1.16 -5.67 -16.75
N ARG A 144 -0.22 -4.73 -16.64
CA ARG A 144 1.11 -4.86 -17.25
C ARG A 144 1.88 -6.06 -16.70
N LEU A 145 1.82 -6.29 -15.38
CA LEU A 145 2.40 -7.46 -14.73
C LEU A 145 1.73 -8.74 -15.24
N SER A 146 0.40 -8.75 -15.39
CA SER A 146 -0.30 -9.90 -15.98
C SER A 146 0.17 -10.19 -17.41
N ALA A 147 0.33 -9.16 -18.25
CA ALA A 147 0.86 -9.31 -19.60
C ALA A 147 2.32 -9.81 -19.60
N LEU A 148 3.15 -9.34 -18.67
CA LEU A 148 4.53 -9.78 -18.54
C LEU A 148 4.62 -11.26 -18.15
N PHE A 149 3.82 -11.71 -17.18
CA PHE A 149 3.79 -13.10 -16.71
C PHE A 149 3.25 -14.07 -17.79
N GLN A 150 2.49 -13.56 -18.76
CA GLN A 150 2.06 -14.32 -19.93
C GLN A 150 3.17 -14.54 -20.96
N GLN A 151 4.26 -13.77 -20.92
CA GLN A 151 5.38 -13.90 -21.86
C GLN A 151 6.44 -14.93 -21.41
N GLY A 152 6.35 -15.42 -20.18
CA GLY A 152 7.29 -16.41 -19.65
C GLY A 152 7.10 -17.80 -20.29
N PRO A 153 8.04 -18.74 -20.05
CA PRO A 153 7.98 -20.11 -20.57
C PRO A 153 6.77 -20.93 -20.06
N HIS A 154 6.15 -20.47 -18.97
CA HIS A 154 4.88 -21.00 -18.46
C HIS A 154 3.87 -19.85 -18.35
N PRO A 155 3.20 -19.48 -19.46
CA PRO A 155 2.28 -18.37 -19.50
C PRO A 155 1.19 -18.49 -18.44
N ARG A 156 1.09 -17.49 -17.58
CA ARG A 156 0.06 -17.42 -16.56
C ARG A 156 -0.30 -15.98 -16.25
N ARG A 157 -1.46 -15.79 -15.65
CA ARG A 157 -1.84 -14.47 -15.11
C ARG A 157 -1.05 -14.20 -13.83
N TYR A 158 -0.70 -12.94 -13.63
CA TYR A 158 -0.24 -12.41 -12.36
C TYR A 158 -1.37 -12.56 -11.32
N LYS A 159 -1.06 -13.13 -10.16
CA LYS A 159 -2.02 -13.35 -9.06
C LYS A 159 -1.67 -12.42 -7.92
N LYS A 160 -2.34 -11.26 -7.81
CA LYS A 160 -2.01 -10.20 -6.82
C LYS A 160 -1.70 -10.73 -5.42
N PRO A 161 -2.53 -11.59 -4.79
CA PRO A 161 -2.29 -12.01 -3.40
C PRO A 161 -1.06 -12.91 -3.22
N ILE A 162 -0.66 -13.64 -4.27
CA ILE A 162 0.45 -14.61 -4.21
C ILE A 162 1.73 -13.98 -4.76
N ASP A 163 1.64 -13.44 -5.96
CA ASP A 163 2.78 -12.88 -6.66
C ASP A 163 3.18 -11.53 -6.07
N GLY A 164 2.20 -10.66 -5.81
CA GLY A 164 2.42 -9.35 -5.20
C GLY A 164 3.05 -9.47 -3.83
N LYS A 165 2.58 -10.41 -2.99
CA LYS A 165 3.21 -10.71 -1.70
C LYS A 165 4.70 -11.03 -1.84
N LYS A 166 5.06 -11.96 -2.72
CA LYS A 166 6.45 -12.36 -2.94
C LYS A 166 7.32 -11.22 -3.46
N LEU A 167 6.77 -10.37 -4.33
CA LEU A 167 7.47 -9.21 -4.84
C LEU A 167 7.67 -8.18 -3.73
N PHE A 168 6.64 -7.89 -2.93
CA PHE A 168 6.73 -7.01 -1.77
C PHE A 168 7.80 -7.47 -0.79
N GLU A 169 7.88 -8.76 -0.49
CA GLU A 169 8.91 -9.31 0.40
C GLU A 169 10.35 -9.05 -0.08
N GLN A 170 10.54 -8.79 -1.38
CA GLN A 170 11.82 -8.53 -2.01
C GLN A 170 12.06 -7.04 -2.30
N THR A 171 11.08 -6.17 -2.06
CA THR A 171 11.18 -4.74 -2.27
C THR A 171 11.71 -4.08 -1.00
N ASP A 172 12.70 -3.19 -1.12
CA ASP A 172 13.04 -2.27 -0.03
C ASP A 172 12.05 -1.10 -0.04
N LEU A 173 11.20 -1.00 0.98
CA LEU A 173 10.21 0.07 1.07
C LEU A 173 10.82 1.46 1.28
N ALA A 174 11.97 1.55 1.95
CA ALA A 174 12.64 2.84 2.14
C ALA A 174 13.18 3.34 0.79
N GLY A 175 13.91 2.50 0.06
CA GLY A 175 14.35 2.82 -1.31
C GLY A 175 13.20 3.04 -2.29
N ALA A 176 12.10 2.31 -2.16
CA ALA A 176 10.91 2.54 -3.00
C ALA A 176 10.26 3.89 -2.74
N ALA A 177 10.24 4.36 -1.49
CA ALA A 177 9.73 5.68 -1.12
C ALA A 177 10.57 6.84 -1.70
N GLU A 178 11.81 6.59 -2.12
CA GLU A 178 12.60 7.59 -2.84
C GLU A 178 12.01 7.91 -4.22
N GLN A 179 11.42 6.91 -4.88
CA GLN A 179 10.89 6.99 -6.24
C GLN A 179 9.36 7.11 -6.29
N CYS A 180 8.67 6.87 -5.17
CA CYS A 180 7.22 6.79 -5.07
C CYS A 180 6.70 7.80 -4.03
N PRO A 181 6.32 9.03 -4.43
CA PRO A 181 5.82 10.06 -3.50
C PRO A 181 4.62 9.64 -2.63
N GLU A 182 3.63 8.92 -3.19
CA GLU A 182 2.47 8.49 -2.40
C GLU A 182 2.82 7.34 -1.46
N LEU A 183 3.72 6.42 -1.86
CA LEU A 183 4.30 5.45 -0.93
C LEU A 183 5.00 6.16 0.24
N ARG A 184 5.85 7.16 -0.04
CA ARG A 184 6.55 7.91 1.03
C ARG A 184 5.56 8.55 1.99
N ARG A 185 4.52 9.20 1.47
CA ARG A 185 3.44 9.79 2.29
C ARG A 185 2.76 8.75 3.17
N PHE A 186 2.43 7.59 2.61
CA PHE A 186 1.83 6.49 3.35
C PHE A 186 2.75 5.93 4.45
N LEU A 187 4.02 5.67 4.14
CA LEU A 187 4.99 5.17 5.12
C LEU A 187 5.25 6.18 6.24
N ASN A 188 5.36 7.47 5.91
CA ASN A 188 5.52 8.52 6.92
C ASN A 188 4.27 8.68 7.80
N CYS A 189 3.07 8.43 7.25
CA CYS A 189 1.86 8.37 8.06
C CYS A 189 1.90 7.21 9.05
N LEU A 190 2.33 6.01 8.62
CA LEU A 190 2.52 4.85 9.51
C LEU A 190 3.55 5.13 10.61
N LEU A 191 4.70 5.72 10.26
CA LEU A 191 5.75 6.08 11.21
C LEU A 191 5.26 7.11 12.23
N SER A 192 4.55 8.15 11.77
CA SER A 192 3.96 9.17 12.64
C SER A 192 2.95 8.57 13.62
N CYS A 193 2.03 7.70 13.14
CA CYS A 193 1.09 6.99 14.00
C CYS A 193 1.77 6.07 15.03
N ALA A 194 2.98 5.59 14.73
CA ALA A 194 3.79 4.78 15.64
C ALA A 194 4.64 5.63 16.61
N GLY A 195 4.77 6.94 16.38
CA GLY A 195 5.68 7.83 17.12
C GLY A 195 7.15 7.67 16.71
N TYR A 196 7.42 7.28 15.47
CA TYR A 196 8.75 7.04 14.93
C TYR A 196 9.22 8.20 14.04
N PRO A 197 10.54 8.40 13.86
CA PRO A 197 11.06 9.42 12.94
C PRO A 197 10.58 9.16 11.51
N PRO A 198 10.23 10.20 10.73
CA PRO A 198 9.85 10.04 9.33
C PRO A 198 11.05 9.68 8.46
N LEU A 199 10.77 9.10 7.29
CA LEU A 199 11.70 9.02 6.18
C LEU A 199 12.04 10.45 5.68
N PRO A 200 13.29 10.68 5.22
CA PRO A 200 13.71 11.94 4.63
C PRO A 200 12.98 12.30 3.33
#